data_AF-A0A284RLM6-F1
#
_entry.id   AF-A0A284RLM6-F1
#
_cell.length_a   1.000
_cell.length_b   1.000
_cell.length_c   1.000
_cell.angle_alpha   90.00
_cell.angle_beta   90.00
_cell.angle_gamma   90.00
#
_symmetry.space_group_name_H-M   'P 1'
#
loop_
_entity.id
_entity.type
_entity.pdbx_description
1 polymer ?
#
loop_
_entity_poly.entity_id
_entity_poly.type
_entity_poly.pdbx_seq_one_letter_code
_entity_poly.pdbx_strand_id
1 'polypeptide(L)'
;MTPLCVIGSQTVGLRNSLERDPFGLYTNKDMRGFRWLSEILLLLIWLVGIGLVSRGKWKAFIAIIWVASSVFVMFEMAIGTIYLQRDGWIFLDDSLWGYEPQHRLGVQDPKLAELIEWGDRQLIPNWNPRREKEEQRANGSLVDLNNGVMVKVLVSDKPNALIALAIHGSGVSSMLVNRSDNLRSIVGKVGMCNVPPYVLAQTIRSGTLCIGIPSESSDSPLLGPCVDTNTTNTTAAANVNVNVNADTNINIAISLPAAETRSFFKALLFFKDLLC
;
A
#
# COMPACT_ATOMS: atom_id res chain seq x y z
N MET A 1 -19.35 2.80 -28.82
CA MET A 1 -18.70 1.55 -28.38
C MET A 1 -19.30 1.16 -27.04
N THR A 2 -19.69 -0.10 -26.86
CA THR A 2 -20.27 -0.60 -25.60
C THR A 2 -19.15 -0.91 -24.61
N PRO A 3 -19.23 -0.46 -23.34
CA PRO A 3 -18.23 -0.80 -22.34
C PRO A 3 -18.29 -2.30 -21.99
N LEU A 4 -17.13 -2.91 -21.76
CA LEU A 4 -16.98 -4.24 -21.22
C LEU A 4 -17.33 -4.21 -19.73
N CYS A 5 -18.39 -4.91 -19.35
CA CYS A 5 -18.81 -5.02 -17.96
C CYS A 5 -18.27 -6.33 -17.36
N VAL A 6 -17.43 -6.22 -16.33
CA VAL A 6 -16.86 -7.37 -15.59
C VAL A 6 -17.49 -7.40 -14.20
N ILE A 7 -18.28 -8.44 -13.92
CA ILE A 7 -18.97 -8.61 -12.63
C ILE A 7 -18.08 -9.41 -11.68
N GLY A 8 -17.94 -8.94 -10.43
CA GLY A 8 -17.19 -9.65 -9.39
C GLY A 8 -15.70 -9.75 -9.68
N SER A 9 -15.13 -8.71 -10.30
CA SER A 9 -13.74 -8.65 -10.72
C SER A 9 -12.77 -8.89 -9.55
N GLN A 10 -11.70 -9.64 -9.81
CA GLN A 10 -10.58 -9.79 -8.88
C GLN A 10 -9.50 -8.76 -9.22
N THR A 11 -9.21 -7.86 -8.28
CA THR A 11 -8.35 -6.70 -8.54
C THR A 11 -7.19 -6.63 -7.56
N VAL A 12 -6.02 -6.28 -8.06
CA VAL A 12 -4.84 -5.92 -7.26
C VAL A 12 -4.57 -4.43 -7.46
N GLY A 13 -4.46 -3.68 -6.37
CA GLY A 13 -4.08 -2.27 -6.43
C GLY A 13 -2.60 -2.12 -6.77
N LEU A 14 -2.28 -1.14 -7.62
CA LEU A 14 -0.90 -0.74 -7.87
C LEU A 14 -0.59 0.53 -7.07
N ARG A 15 0.60 0.58 -6.48
CA ARG A 15 1.10 1.76 -5.79
C ARG A 15 1.41 2.86 -6.80
N ASN A 16 1.14 4.10 -6.40
CA ASN A 16 1.45 5.28 -7.20
C ASN A 16 2.91 5.70 -7.10
N SER A 17 3.57 5.38 -5.98
CA SER A 17 4.94 5.75 -5.66
C SER A 17 5.59 4.75 -4.72
N LEU A 18 6.92 4.73 -4.73
CA LEU A 18 7.71 4.06 -3.70
C LEU A 18 7.65 4.87 -2.42
N GLU A 19 7.33 4.20 -1.32
CA GLU A 19 7.25 4.79 0.01
C GLU A 19 8.33 4.19 0.91
N ARG A 20 8.82 5.00 1.85
CA ARG A 20 9.72 4.51 2.90
C ARG A 20 8.89 3.83 3.97
N ASP A 21 9.43 2.76 4.57
CA ASP A 21 8.75 2.04 5.65
C ASP A 21 9.03 2.73 7.00
N PRO A 22 8.09 3.51 7.57
CA PRO A 22 8.30 4.17 8.85
C PRO A 22 8.52 3.16 10.00
N PHE A 23 8.12 1.90 9.81
CA PHE A 23 8.28 0.83 10.79
C PHE A 23 9.39 -0.17 10.40
N GLY A 24 10.36 0.26 9.57
CA GLY A 24 11.42 -0.59 9.05
C GLY A 24 12.22 -1.35 10.12
N LEU A 25 12.35 -0.80 11.34
CA LEU A 25 12.98 -1.46 12.49
C LEU A 25 12.25 -2.75 12.90
N TYR A 26 10.92 -2.78 12.75
CA TYR A 26 10.08 -3.89 13.20
C TYR A 26 9.71 -4.84 12.07
N THR A 27 9.52 -4.32 10.85
CA THR A 27 9.09 -5.10 9.69
C THR A 27 10.24 -5.89 9.08
N ASN A 28 11.45 -5.31 9.06
CA ASN A 28 12.55 -5.90 8.31
C ASN A 28 13.37 -6.90 9.16
N LYS A 29 13.55 -8.12 8.62
CA LYS A 29 14.29 -9.21 9.28
C LYS A 29 15.75 -8.83 9.57
N ASP A 30 16.36 -8.02 8.71
CA ASP A 30 17.78 -7.64 8.84
C ASP A 30 18.01 -6.71 10.04
N MET A 31 16.97 -5.98 10.47
CA MET A 31 17.01 -5.06 11.61
C MET A 31 16.68 -5.73 12.94
N ARG A 32 16.43 -7.05 12.94
CA ARG A 32 16.05 -7.79 14.15
C ARG A 32 17.11 -7.67 15.26
N GLY A 33 18.40 -7.62 14.89
CA GLY A 33 19.49 -7.40 15.85
C GLY A 33 19.40 -6.04 16.54
N PHE A 34 19.19 -4.97 15.77
CA PHE A 34 19.02 -3.62 16.31
C PHE A 34 17.76 -3.48 17.15
N ARG A 35 16.68 -4.16 16.78
CA ARG A 35 15.47 -4.23 17.59
C ARG A 35 15.77 -4.83 18.98
N TRP A 36 16.42 -6.00 19.03
CA TRP A 36 16.80 -6.63 20.30
C TRP A 36 17.74 -5.75 21.12
N LEU A 37 18.75 -5.17 20.47
CA LEU A 37 19.70 -4.26 21.13
C LEU A 37 18.97 -3.06 21.76
N SER A 38 18.01 -2.50 21.03
CA SER A 38 17.23 -1.36 21.51
C SER A 38 16.32 -1.74 22.67
N GLU A 39 15.68 -2.91 22.63
CA GLU A 39 14.86 -3.43 23.73
C GLU A 39 15.72 -3.67 24.99
N ILE A 40 16.90 -4.27 24.85
CA ILE A 40 17.86 -4.49 25.95
C ILE A 40 18.35 -3.17 26.53
N LEU A 41 18.73 -2.21 25.68
CA LEU A 41 19.21 -0.90 26.12
C LEU A 41 18.13 -0.15 26.91
N LEU A 42 16.88 -0.20 26.44
CA LEU A 42 15.75 0.42 27.13
C LEU A 42 15.56 -0.20 28.53
N LEU A 43 15.63 -1.53 28.65
CA LEU A 43 15.54 -2.23 29.94
C LEU A 43 16.69 -1.82 30.89
N LEU A 44 17.91 -1.72 30.40
CA LEU A 44 19.06 -1.29 31.21
C LEU A 44 18.89 0.16 31.71
N ILE A 45 18.41 1.06 30.85
CA ILE A 45 18.13 2.45 31.22
C ILE A 45 17.06 2.53 32.30
N TRP A 46 16.02 1.69 32.21
CA TRP A 46 14.99 1.57 33.24
C TRP A 46 15.57 1.11 34.59
N LEU A 47 16.41 0.08 34.60
CA LEU A 47 17.04 -0.42 35.83
C LEU A 47 17.91 0.65 36.51
N VAL A 48 18.70 1.40 35.73
CA VAL A 48 19.49 2.53 36.23
C VAL A 48 18.58 3.64 36.77
N GLY A 49 17.50 3.92 36.06
CA GLY A 49 16.52 4.93 36.44
C GLY A 49 15.84 4.62 37.78
N ILE A 50 15.38 3.39 37.96
CA ILE A 50 14.79 2.91 39.23
C ILE A 50 15.82 3.05 40.36
N GLY A 51 17.08 2.68 40.14
CA GLY A 51 18.15 2.85 41.13
C GLY A 51 18.39 4.31 41.53
N LEU A 52 18.21 5.27 40.61
CA LEU A 52 18.30 6.71 40.91
C LEU A 52 17.11 7.23 41.70
N VAL A 53 15.90 6.72 41.40
CA VAL A 53 14.68 7.02 42.14
C VAL A 53 14.79 6.56 43.60
N SER A 54 15.30 5.35 43.83
CA SER A 54 15.55 4.83 45.18
C SER A 54 16.55 5.67 45.99
N ARG A 55 17.37 6.48 45.32
CA ARG A 55 18.33 7.42 45.93
C ARG A 55 17.80 8.86 46.04
N GLY A 56 16.50 9.09 45.76
CA GLY A 56 15.85 10.40 45.83
C GLY A 56 16.20 11.37 44.68
N LYS A 57 16.89 10.91 43.63
CA LYS A 57 17.35 11.75 42.51
C LYS A 57 16.33 11.83 41.36
N TRP A 58 15.11 12.25 41.65
CA TRP A 58 13.99 12.29 40.69
C TRP A 58 14.26 13.15 39.44
N LYS A 59 14.90 14.31 39.60
CA LYS A 59 15.23 15.19 38.47
C LYS A 59 16.18 14.51 37.47
N ALA A 60 17.17 13.75 37.97
CA ALA A 60 18.10 13.02 37.14
C ALA A 60 17.42 11.86 36.40
N PHE A 61 16.50 11.16 37.06
CA PHE A 61 15.69 10.11 36.45
C PHE A 61 14.88 10.63 35.26
N ILE A 62 14.15 11.73 35.44
CA ILE A 62 13.33 12.34 34.38
C ILE A 62 14.22 12.77 33.20
N ALA A 63 15.36 13.41 33.47
CA ALA A 63 16.28 13.84 32.42
C ALA A 63 16.84 12.65 31.61
N ILE A 64 17.23 11.56 32.28
CA ILE A 64 17.76 10.36 31.62
C ILE A 64 16.70 9.71 30.73
N ILE A 65 15.47 9.54 31.24
CA ILE A 65 14.37 8.98 30.43
C ILE A 65 14.10 9.86 29.22
N TRP A 66 14.01 11.17 29.41
CA TRP A 66 13.72 12.09 28.32
C TRP A 66 14.77 12.03 27.21
N VAL A 67 16.06 12.03 27.56
CA VAL A 67 17.15 11.89 26.59
C VAL A 67 17.11 10.51 25.91
N ALA A 68 16.93 9.44 26.68
CA ALA A 68 16.88 8.08 26.16
C ALA A 68 15.72 7.87 25.17
N SER A 69 14.52 8.33 25.51
CA SER A 69 13.36 8.29 24.63
C SER A 69 13.58 9.11 23.36
N SER A 70 14.19 10.29 23.48
CA SER A 70 14.50 11.13 22.31
C SER A 70 15.48 10.44 21.36
N VAL A 71 16.56 9.85 21.89
CA VAL A 71 17.54 9.09 21.09
C VAL A 71 16.89 7.86 20.44
N PHE A 72 16.03 7.15 21.17
CA PHE A 72 15.30 6.00 20.65
C PHE A 72 14.39 6.39 19.47
N VAL A 73 13.61 7.45 19.59
CA VAL A 73 12.74 7.94 18.50
C VAL A 73 13.58 8.39 17.31
N MET A 74 14.69 9.11 17.53
CA MET A 74 15.60 9.51 16.44
C MET A 74 16.18 8.30 15.70
N PHE A 75 16.51 7.24 16.43
CA PHE A 75 17.00 5.98 15.86
C PHE A 75 15.92 5.24 15.05
N GLU A 76 14.71 5.13 15.59
CA GLU A 76 13.55 4.54 14.89
C GLU A 76 13.27 5.30 13.59
N MET A 77 13.24 6.63 13.65
CA MET A 77 13.07 7.50 12.49
C MET A 77 14.19 7.32 11.46
N ALA A 78 15.45 7.28 11.90
CA ALA A 78 16.59 7.09 11.00
C ALA A 78 16.47 5.75 10.23
N ILE A 79 16.13 4.66 10.91
CA ILE A 79 15.92 3.35 10.26
C ILE A 79 14.71 3.38 9.34
N GLY A 80 13.64 4.06 9.73
CA GLY A 80 12.44 4.23 8.90
C GLY A 80 12.73 4.96 7.58
N THR A 81 13.76 5.80 7.52
CA THR A 81 14.17 6.45 6.26
C THR A 81 15.01 5.58 5.33
N ILE A 82 15.60 4.49 5.82
CA ILE A 82 16.52 3.64 5.05
C ILE A 82 15.75 2.63 4.19
N TYR A 83 14.69 2.03 4.73
CA TYR A 83 14.00 0.93 4.05
C TYR A 83 12.82 1.40 3.21
N LEU A 84 12.61 0.72 2.08
CA LEU A 84 11.40 0.84 1.28
C LEU A 84 10.30 -0.06 1.85
N GLN A 85 9.05 0.37 1.70
CA GLN A 85 7.90 -0.46 1.98
C GLN A 85 7.80 -1.55 0.90
N ARG A 86 7.91 -2.82 1.33
CA ARG A 86 7.97 -4.00 0.43
C ARG A 86 6.62 -4.67 0.30
N ASP A 87 5.60 -3.93 -0.10
CA ASP A 87 4.25 -4.46 -0.21
C ASP A 87 3.55 -4.01 -1.50
N GLY A 88 2.87 -4.98 -2.12
CA GLY A 88 2.09 -4.75 -3.32
C GLY A 88 2.92 -4.55 -4.58
N TRP A 89 2.20 -4.20 -5.64
CA TRP A 89 2.74 -4.02 -6.98
C TRP A 89 2.93 -2.54 -7.29
N ILE A 90 3.94 -2.21 -8.07
CA ILE A 90 4.18 -0.85 -8.56
C ILE A 90 4.49 -0.87 -10.05
N PHE A 91 4.04 0.16 -10.77
CA PHE A 91 4.45 0.40 -12.15
C PHE A 91 5.62 1.38 -12.20
N LEU A 92 6.69 1.00 -12.88
CA LEU A 92 7.89 1.80 -13.10
C LEU A 92 8.05 2.07 -14.59
N ASP A 93 8.05 3.35 -14.95
CA ASP A 93 8.23 3.81 -16.33
C ASP A 93 9.70 3.69 -16.74
N ASP A 94 9.98 3.07 -17.89
CA ASP A 94 11.34 2.88 -18.41
C ASP A 94 12.02 4.23 -18.72
N SER A 95 11.28 5.28 -19.05
CA SER A 95 11.84 6.63 -19.27
C SER A 95 12.45 7.23 -18.01
N LEU A 96 11.88 6.92 -16.84
CA LEU A 96 12.32 7.42 -15.54
C LEU A 96 13.29 6.46 -14.86
N TRP A 97 13.02 5.15 -14.92
CA TRP A 97 13.75 4.12 -14.19
C TRP A 97 14.81 3.41 -15.03
N GLY A 98 14.79 3.57 -16.35
CA GLY A 98 15.60 2.82 -17.29
C GLY A 98 15.00 1.45 -17.60
N TYR A 99 15.57 0.79 -18.61
CA TYR A 99 15.16 -0.56 -19.01
C TYR A 99 15.38 -1.61 -17.92
N GLU A 100 16.36 -1.41 -17.02
CA GLU A 100 16.65 -2.30 -15.91
C GLU A 100 16.41 -1.60 -14.56
N PRO A 101 15.16 -1.53 -14.09
CA PRO A 101 14.82 -0.81 -12.85
C PRO A 101 15.51 -1.40 -11.61
N GLN A 102 15.88 -2.68 -11.66
CA GLN A 102 16.59 -3.41 -10.60
C GLN A 102 17.89 -2.73 -10.15
N HIS A 103 18.64 -2.09 -11.04
CA HIS A 103 19.88 -1.40 -10.65
C HIS A 103 19.57 -0.17 -9.77
N ARG A 104 18.58 0.64 -10.15
CA ARG A 104 18.19 1.83 -9.37
C ARG A 104 17.46 1.48 -8.09
N LEU A 105 16.59 0.46 -8.13
CA LEU A 105 15.92 -0.07 -6.95
C LEU A 105 16.93 -0.70 -5.99
N GLY A 106 17.90 -1.45 -6.48
CA GLY A 106 18.96 -2.09 -5.69
C GLY A 106 19.83 -1.09 -4.92
N VAL A 107 20.08 0.10 -5.48
CA VAL A 107 20.77 1.19 -4.78
C VAL A 107 19.95 1.70 -3.58
N GLN A 108 18.62 1.67 -3.66
CA GLN A 108 17.73 2.13 -2.59
C GLN A 108 17.43 1.04 -1.57
N ASP A 109 17.25 -0.20 -2.04
CA ASP A 109 17.00 -1.39 -1.24
C ASP A 109 17.73 -2.59 -1.87
N PRO A 110 18.80 -3.09 -1.24
CA PRO A 110 19.60 -4.20 -1.77
C PRO A 110 18.80 -5.46 -2.09
N LYS A 111 17.64 -5.70 -1.45
CA LYS A 111 16.80 -6.87 -1.75
C LYS A 111 16.06 -6.75 -3.09
N LEU A 112 15.95 -5.54 -3.63
CA LEU A 112 15.38 -5.29 -4.95
C LEU A 112 16.46 -5.18 -6.04
N ALA A 113 17.73 -5.49 -5.72
CA ALA A 113 18.80 -5.55 -6.70
C ALA A 113 18.68 -6.78 -7.62
N GLU A 114 18.14 -7.88 -7.10
CA GLU A 114 17.97 -9.16 -7.80
C GLU A 114 16.49 -9.41 -8.07
N LEU A 115 15.91 -8.67 -9.02
CA LEU A 115 14.54 -8.92 -9.46
C LEU A 115 14.50 -10.12 -10.40
N ILE A 116 13.53 -11.01 -10.20
CA ILE A 116 13.26 -12.14 -11.08
C ILE A 116 12.31 -11.67 -12.18
N GLU A 117 12.79 -11.64 -13.42
CA GLU A 117 11.94 -11.36 -14.56
C GLU A 117 10.97 -12.52 -14.83
N TRP A 118 9.69 -12.17 -14.92
CA TRP A 118 8.59 -13.05 -15.26
C TRP A 118 8.05 -12.64 -16.62
N GLY A 119 8.21 -13.53 -17.61
CA GLY A 119 7.67 -13.27 -18.94
C GLY A 119 8.48 -13.85 -20.08
N ASP A 120 9.77 -14.17 -19.89
CA ASP A 120 10.69 -14.62 -20.95
C ASP A 120 10.17 -15.80 -21.80
N ARG A 121 9.27 -16.61 -21.23
CA ARG A 121 8.67 -17.78 -21.87
C ARG A 121 7.14 -17.73 -21.92
N GLN A 122 6.55 -16.57 -21.65
CA GLN A 122 5.11 -16.43 -21.50
C GLN A 122 4.50 -15.68 -22.68
N LEU A 123 3.28 -16.09 -23.04
CA LEU A 123 2.50 -15.34 -24.03
C LEU A 123 2.17 -13.98 -23.43
N ILE A 124 2.72 -12.92 -24.03
CA ILE A 124 2.32 -11.55 -23.74
C ILE A 124 1.01 -11.33 -24.49
N PRO A 125 -0.10 -11.02 -23.78
CA PRO A 125 -1.38 -10.78 -24.44
C PRO A 125 -1.23 -9.60 -25.40
N ASN A 126 -1.48 -9.84 -26.69
CA ASN A 126 -1.50 -8.77 -27.67
C ASN A 126 -2.70 -7.86 -27.38
N TRP A 127 -2.42 -6.59 -27.12
CA TRP A 127 -3.44 -5.57 -27.00
C TRP A 127 -3.10 -4.44 -27.95
N ASN A 128 -4.04 -4.13 -28.85
CA ASN A 128 -3.87 -3.02 -29.76
C ASN A 128 -4.42 -1.76 -29.06
N PRO A 129 -3.57 -0.81 -28.64
CA PRO A 129 -4.05 0.50 -28.24
C PRO A 129 -4.80 1.17 -29.38
N ARG A 130 -5.60 2.16 -29.02
CA ARG A 130 -6.26 3.02 -30.01
C ARG A 130 -5.20 3.70 -30.87
N ARG A 131 -5.42 3.80 -32.20
CA ARG A 131 -4.49 4.44 -33.16
C ARG A 131 -4.02 5.83 -32.72
N GLU A 132 -4.89 6.61 -32.08
CA GLU A 132 -4.58 7.96 -31.58
C GLU A 132 -3.56 7.97 -30.42
N LYS A 133 -3.40 6.87 -29.70
CA LYS A 133 -2.45 6.71 -28.58
C LYS A 133 -1.28 5.80 -28.92
N GLU A 134 -1.09 5.43 -30.19
CA GLU A 134 0.07 4.62 -30.59
C GLU A 134 1.39 5.35 -30.39
N GLU A 135 1.39 6.68 -30.53
CA GLU A 135 2.56 7.53 -30.30
C GLU A 135 2.89 7.71 -28.80
N GLN A 136 1.98 7.36 -27.89
CA GLN A 136 2.13 7.51 -26.43
C GLN A 136 2.36 6.19 -25.71
N ARG A 137 2.90 5.18 -26.40
CA ARG A 137 3.26 3.91 -25.75
C ARG A 137 4.47 4.11 -24.86
N ALA A 138 4.28 3.92 -23.56
CA ALA A 138 5.37 3.84 -22.60
C ALA A 138 5.69 2.38 -22.32
N ASN A 139 6.96 2.04 -22.46
CA ASN A 139 7.49 0.80 -21.90
C ASN A 139 7.66 0.98 -20.40
N GLY A 140 7.40 -0.06 -19.65
CA GLY A 140 7.65 -0.06 -18.22
C GLY A 140 7.74 -1.47 -17.65
N SER A 141 7.97 -1.51 -16.35
CA SER A 141 8.04 -2.72 -15.55
C SER A 141 7.01 -2.65 -14.44
N LEU A 142 6.19 -3.70 -14.31
CA LEU A 142 5.47 -3.96 -13.07
C LEU A 142 6.39 -4.73 -12.13
N VAL A 143 6.49 -4.29 -10.88
CA VAL A 143 7.34 -4.92 -9.88
C VAL A 143 6.49 -5.27 -8.66
N ASP A 144 6.53 -6.53 -8.25
CA ASP A 144 6.06 -6.97 -6.94
C ASP A 144 7.18 -6.67 -5.92
N LEU A 145 6.96 -5.67 -5.08
CA LEU A 145 7.95 -5.22 -4.10
C LEU A 145 8.17 -6.22 -2.96
N ASN A 146 7.23 -7.14 -2.74
CA ASN A 146 7.32 -8.15 -1.70
C ASN A 146 8.05 -9.40 -2.20
N ASN A 147 7.70 -9.87 -3.40
CA ASN A 147 8.24 -11.11 -3.95
C ASN A 147 9.46 -10.90 -4.87
N GLY A 148 9.81 -9.65 -5.19
CA GLY A 148 10.95 -9.34 -6.06
C GLY A 148 10.74 -9.83 -7.50
N VAL A 149 9.50 -9.88 -7.98
CA VAL A 149 9.18 -10.29 -9.35
C VAL A 149 8.93 -9.08 -10.22
N MET A 150 9.51 -9.08 -11.41
CA MET A 150 9.32 -8.03 -12.41
C MET A 150 8.60 -8.58 -13.64
N VAL A 151 7.66 -7.82 -14.21
CA VAL A 151 6.98 -8.14 -15.47
C VAL A 151 7.13 -6.95 -16.41
N LYS A 152 7.69 -7.17 -17.60
CA LYS A 152 7.75 -6.14 -18.64
C LYS A 152 6.37 -5.91 -19.25
N VAL A 153 5.99 -4.63 -19.34
CA VAL A 153 4.66 -4.24 -19.81
C VAL A 153 4.74 -3.04 -20.74
N LEU A 154 3.78 -3.01 -21.67
CA LEU A 154 3.53 -1.88 -22.54
C LEU A 154 2.21 -1.25 -22.12
N VAL A 155 2.24 0.03 -21.76
CA VAL A 155 1.06 0.78 -21.34
C VAL A 155 0.91 2.07 -22.14
N SER A 156 -0.33 2.50 -22.34
CA SER A 156 -0.62 3.82 -22.93
C SER A 156 -0.70 4.95 -21.90
N ASP A 157 -0.84 4.61 -20.62
CA ASP A 157 -0.97 5.54 -19.51
C ASP A 157 -0.61 4.83 -18.20
N LYS A 158 -0.35 5.58 -17.12
CA LYS A 158 0.06 5.04 -15.82
C LYS A 158 -1.08 4.19 -15.22
N PRO A 159 -0.88 2.87 -15.04
CA PRO A 159 -1.87 2.01 -14.41
C PRO A 159 -1.87 2.21 -12.89
N ASN A 160 -3.03 2.06 -12.26
CA ASN A 160 -3.18 2.07 -10.81
C ASN A 160 -3.88 0.80 -10.26
N ALA A 161 -4.36 -0.07 -11.13
CA ALA A 161 -4.88 -1.38 -10.74
C ALA A 161 -4.66 -2.43 -11.84
N LEU A 162 -4.65 -3.67 -11.39
CA LEU A 162 -4.57 -4.87 -12.20
C LEU A 162 -5.85 -5.69 -12.00
N ILE A 163 -6.49 -6.10 -13.09
CA ILE A 163 -7.72 -6.91 -13.08
C ILE A 163 -7.38 -8.28 -13.65
N ALA A 164 -7.54 -9.34 -12.88
CA ALA A 164 -7.38 -10.70 -13.37
C ALA A 164 -8.51 -11.04 -14.37
N LEU A 165 -8.17 -11.51 -15.56
CA LEU A 165 -9.12 -11.88 -16.61
C LEU A 165 -9.22 -13.39 -16.80
N ALA A 166 -8.08 -14.05 -16.92
CA ALA A 166 -8.02 -15.48 -17.23
C ALA A 166 -6.82 -16.13 -16.54
N ILE A 167 -7.03 -17.34 -16.03
CA ILE A 167 -6.01 -18.17 -15.40
C ILE A 167 -5.62 -19.25 -16.39
N HIS A 168 -4.32 -19.45 -16.58
CA HIS A 168 -3.75 -20.52 -17.39
C HIS A 168 -2.61 -21.19 -16.64
N GLY A 169 -2.20 -22.39 -17.08
CA GLY A 169 -1.16 -23.17 -16.38
C GLY A 169 0.18 -22.43 -16.23
N SER A 170 0.45 -21.46 -17.11
CA SER A 170 1.65 -20.62 -17.07
C SER A 170 1.51 -19.30 -16.31
N GLY A 171 0.31 -18.87 -15.88
CA GLY A 171 0.14 -17.52 -15.30
C GLY A 171 -1.30 -17.02 -15.28
N VAL A 172 -1.43 -15.71 -15.05
CA VAL A 172 -2.71 -15.01 -15.03
C VAL A 172 -2.66 -13.84 -16.00
N SER A 173 -3.44 -13.96 -17.07
CA SER A 173 -3.67 -12.86 -18.00
C SER A 173 -4.50 -11.78 -17.30
N SER A 174 -3.94 -10.58 -17.25
CA SER A 174 -4.48 -9.47 -16.49
C SER A 174 -4.58 -8.21 -17.34
N MET A 175 -5.60 -7.40 -17.06
CA MET A 175 -5.79 -6.09 -17.63
C MET A 175 -5.19 -5.04 -16.70
N LEU A 176 -4.40 -4.14 -17.25
CA LEU A 176 -3.95 -2.94 -16.55
C LEU A 176 -4.94 -1.82 -16.80
N VAL A 177 -5.35 -1.18 -15.73
CA VAL A 177 -6.34 -0.11 -15.78
C VAL A 177 -5.88 1.12 -15.03
N ASN A 178 -6.39 2.26 -15.47
CA ASN A 178 -6.35 3.51 -14.73
C ASN A 178 -7.78 3.82 -14.26
N ARG A 179 -8.01 3.61 -12.97
CA ARG A 179 -9.30 3.76 -12.29
C ARG A 179 -9.34 5.09 -11.54
N SER A 180 -10.31 5.95 -11.83
CA SER A 180 -10.52 7.13 -10.97
C SER A 180 -11.14 6.73 -9.63
N ASP A 181 -10.99 7.56 -8.61
CA ASP A 181 -11.60 7.34 -7.29
C ASP A 181 -13.14 7.27 -7.35
N ASN A 182 -13.75 7.77 -8.43
CA ASN A 182 -15.17 7.66 -8.68
C ASN A 182 -15.55 6.24 -9.10
N LEU A 183 -16.17 5.48 -8.19
CA LEU A 183 -16.60 4.08 -8.40
C LEU A 183 -17.58 3.89 -9.58
N ARG A 184 -18.27 4.95 -10.00
CA ARG A 184 -19.23 4.94 -11.11
C ARG A 184 -18.61 5.30 -12.46
N SER A 185 -17.34 5.68 -12.48
CA SER A 185 -16.65 6.06 -13.71
C SER A 185 -16.33 4.85 -14.58
N ILE A 186 -16.33 5.08 -15.90
CA ILE A 186 -15.83 4.09 -16.86
C ILE A 186 -14.31 3.99 -16.67
N VAL A 187 -13.85 2.77 -16.44
CA VAL A 187 -12.43 2.47 -16.20
C VAL A 187 -11.70 2.41 -17.54
N GLY A 188 -10.61 3.17 -17.66
CA GLY A 188 -9.76 3.17 -18.83
C GLY A 188 -8.84 1.94 -18.84
N LYS A 189 -8.92 1.12 -19.89
CA LYS A 189 -7.90 0.09 -20.15
C LYS A 189 -6.62 0.79 -20.63
N VAL A 190 -5.51 0.53 -19.95
CA VAL A 190 -4.22 1.14 -20.29
C VAL A 190 -3.17 0.13 -20.74
N GLY A 191 -3.39 -1.16 -20.48
CA GLY A 191 -2.50 -2.21 -20.94
C GLY A 191 -3.01 -3.62 -20.65
N MET A 192 -2.20 -4.60 -21.00
CA MET A 192 -2.39 -6.00 -20.62
C MET A 192 -1.04 -6.61 -20.29
N CYS A 193 -1.04 -7.55 -19.35
CA CYS A 193 0.15 -8.28 -18.96
C CYS A 193 -0.23 -9.69 -18.52
N ASN A 194 0.78 -10.53 -18.36
CA ASN A 194 0.63 -11.84 -17.76
C ASN A 194 1.51 -11.88 -16.51
N VAL A 195 0.90 -12.23 -15.38
CA VAL A 195 1.53 -12.19 -14.06
C VAL A 195 1.56 -13.57 -13.42
N PRO A 196 2.39 -13.79 -12.39
CA PRO A 196 2.45 -15.07 -11.71
C PRO A 196 1.10 -15.51 -11.10
N PRO A 197 0.83 -16.83 -11.00
CA PRO A 197 -0.40 -17.34 -10.40
C PRO A 197 -0.65 -16.90 -8.97
N TYR A 198 0.41 -16.65 -8.19
CA TYR A 198 0.28 -16.21 -6.79
C TYR A 198 -0.44 -14.86 -6.65
N VAL A 199 -0.51 -14.05 -7.71
CA VAL A 199 -1.18 -12.75 -7.71
C VAL A 199 -2.66 -12.88 -7.33
N LEU A 200 -3.29 -14.01 -7.64
CA LEU A 200 -4.68 -14.28 -7.25
C LEU A 200 -4.88 -14.23 -5.73
N ALA A 201 -3.90 -14.67 -4.94
CA ALA A 201 -3.95 -14.61 -3.48
C ALA A 201 -3.84 -13.16 -2.94
N GLN A 202 -3.38 -12.23 -3.77
CA GLN A 202 -3.29 -10.80 -3.46
C GLN A 202 -4.52 -10.02 -3.97
N THR A 203 -5.43 -10.67 -4.69
CA THR A 203 -6.62 -10.00 -5.24
C THR A 203 -7.65 -9.71 -4.16
N ILE A 204 -8.27 -8.56 -4.29
CA ILE A 204 -9.46 -8.18 -3.54
C ILE A 204 -10.65 -8.29 -4.50
N ARG A 205 -11.77 -8.83 -4.00
CA ARG A 205 -13.01 -8.88 -4.77
C ARG A 205 -13.55 -7.46 -4.92
N SER A 206 -13.49 -6.95 -6.14
CA SER A 206 -14.15 -5.71 -6.54
C SER A 206 -15.56 -6.01 -7.04
N GLY A 207 -16.42 -5.00 -6.94
CA GLY A 207 -17.75 -5.05 -7.54
C GLY A 207 -17.71 -5.10 -9.07
N THR A 208 -18.83 -4.71 -9.68
CA THR A 208 -18.93 -4.60 -11.13
C THR A 208 -18.06 -3.46 -11.66
N LEU A 209 -17.21 -3.73 -12.63
CA LEU A 209 -16.36 -2.74 -13.30
C LEU A 209 -16.79 -2.60 -14.77
N CYS A 210 -17.11 -1.38 -15.17
CA CYS A 210 -17.39 -1.02 -16.55
C CYS A 210 -16.12 -0.45 -17.18
N ILE A 211 -15.51 -1.21 -18.08
CA ILE A 211 -14.27 -0.86 -18.78
C ILE A 211 -14.64 -0.35 -20.17
N GLY A 212 -14.20 0.84 -20.54
CA GLY A 212 -14.61 1.43 -21.80
C GLY A 212 -13.84 2.69 -22.14
N ILE A 213 -14.31 3.40 -23.15
CA ILE A 213 -13.76 4.70 -23.50
C ILE A 213 -14.44 5.73 -22.60
N PRO A 214 -13.70 6.44 -21.73
CA PRO A 214 -14.27 7.57 -21.02
C PRO A 214 -14.65 8.63 -22.07
N SER A 215 -15.93 8.98 -22.15
CA SER A 215 -16.38 10.10 -22.96
C SER A 215 -15.90 11.38 -22.30
N GLU A 216 -15.07 12.18 -22.97
CA GLU A 216 -14.58 13.50 -22.48
C GLU A 216 -15.69 14.57 -22.34
N SER A 217 -16.96 14.17 -22.24
CA SER A 217 -18.07 15.10 -22.09
C SER A 217 -19.13 14.52 -21.16
N SER A 218 -19.03 14.82 -19.86
CA SER A 218 -20.21 14.85 -19.00
C SER A 218 -19.93 15.61 -17.70
N ASP A 219 -19.76 16.92 -17.81
CA ASP A 219 -20.41 17.83 -16.86
C ASP A 219 -21.94 17.72 -17.10
N SER A 220 -22.55 16.61 -16.68
CA SER A 220 -23.99 16.43 -16.39
C SER A 220 -24.37 14.94 -16.33
N PRO A 221 -25.18 14.51 -15.35
CA PRO A 221 -25.57 13.12 -15.19
C PRO A 221 -26.73 12.80 -16.13
N LEU A 222 -26.49 11.99 -17.15
CA LEU A 222 -27.56 11.31 -17.87
C LEU A 222 -27.48 9.80 -17.62
N LEU A 223 -28.48 9.33 -16.89
CA LEU A 223 -28.79 7.94 -16.60
C LEU A 223 -28.82 7.08 -17.87
N GLY A 224 -28.16 5.93 -17.81
CA GLY A 224 -28.47 4.72 -18.57
C GLY A 224 -28.30 3.52 -17.63
N PRO A 225 -29.13 2.46 -17.75
CA PRO A 225 -29.43 1.59 -16.62
C PRO A 225 -28.31 0.58 -16.38
N CYS A 226 -27.48 0.82 -15.37
CA CYS A 226 -26.90 -0.28 -14.62
C CYS A 226 -28.06 -0.91 -13.85
N VAL A 227 -28.48 -2.10 -14.28
CA VAL A 227 -29.47 -2.90 -13.55
C VAL A 227 -28.90 -3.15 -12.16
N ASP A 228 -29.48 -2.50 -11.16
CA ASP A 228 -29.25 -2.80 -9.75
C ASP A 228 -29.86 -4.19 -9.49
N THR A 229 -29.06 -5.24 -9.63
CA THR A 229 -29.39 -6.53 -9.03
C THR A 229 -29.21 -6.39 -7.53
N ASN A 230 -30.29 -6.00 -6.85
CA ASN A 230 -30.46 -6.20 -5.42
C ASN A 230 -30.26 -7.69 -5.12
N THR A 231 -29.05 -8.05 -4.70
CA THR A 231 -28.80 -9.33 -4.06
C THR A 231 -29.12 -9.13 -2.60
N THR A 232 -30.20 -9.76 -2.17
CA THR A 232 -30.60 -9.90 -0.77
C THR A 232 -29.43 -10.43 0.04
N ASN A 233 -28.86 -9.57 0.88
CA ASN A 233 -27.95 -9.98 1.93
C ASN A 233 -28.74 -10.79 2.96
N THR A 234 -28.64 -12.12 2.90
CA THR A 234 -28.93 -12.96 4.07
C THR A 234 -27.70 -12.92 4.95
N THR A 235 -27.59 -11.90 5.80
CA THR A 235 -26.71 -11.93 6.98
C THR A 235 -27.61 -11.79 8.18
N ALA A 236 -27.64 -12.82 9.02
CA ALA A 236 -28.31 -12.80 10.30
C ALA A 236 -27.77 -11.63 11.14
N ALA A 237 -28.58 -10.58 11.28
CA ALA A 237 -28.33 -9.46 12.16
C ALA A 237 -28.71 -9.86 13.59
N ALA A 238 -27.74 -9.83 14.50
CA ALA A 238 -28.03 -9.51 15.89
C ALA A 238 -28.10 -7.99 15.98
N ASN A 239 -29.32 -7.46 16.04
CA ASN A 239 -29.64 -6.05 16.21
C ASN A 239 -29.24 -5.58 17.62
N VAL A 240 -28.49 -4.48 17.71
CA VAL A 240 -28.60 -3.55 18.85
C VAL A 240 -28.80 -2.15 18.29
N ASN A 241 -30.00 -1.64 18.53
CA ASN A 241 -30.49 -0.33 18.12
C ASN A 241 -30.15 0.66 19.24
N VAL A 242 -29.40 1.73 18.97
CA VAL A 242 -29.24 2.84 19.92
C VAL A 242 -29.66 4.14 19.24
N ASN A 243 -30.72 4.69 19.83
CA ASN A 243 -31.38 5.94 19.51
C ASN A 243 -30.45 7.13 19.82
N VAL A 244 -30.27 8.03 18.85
CA VAL A 244 -29.47 9.24 19.03
C VAL A 244 -30.41 10.35 19.51
N ASN A 245 -30.28 10.72 20.78
CA ASN A 245 -30.85 11.97 21.28
C ASN A 245 -29.82 13.09 21.11
N ALA A 246 -30.26 14.22 20.58
CA ALA A 246 -29.46 15.41 20.37
C ALA A 246 -29.13 16.05 21.72
N ASP A 247 -27.85 16.27 22.00
CA ASP A 247 -27.38 17.37 22.83
C ASP A 247 -25.91 17.69 22.50
N THR A 248 -25.65 18.99 22.43
CA THR A 248 -24.47 19.68 21.92
C THR A 248 -23.18 19.41 22.69
N ASN A 249 -22.05 19.27 21.97
CA ASN A 249 -20.76 19.89 22.35
C ASN A 249 -19.83 19.94 21.13
N ILE A 250 -19.47 21.17 20.72
CA ILE A 250 -18.48 21.43 19.68
C ILE A 250 -17.10 21.21 20.29
N ASN A 251 -16.46 20.08 19.97
CA ASN A 251 -15.02 19.88 20.17
C ASN A 251 -14.31 20.17 18.86
N ILE A 252 -13.52 21.25 18.84
CA ILE A 252 -12.58 21.54 17.77
C ILE A 252 -11.45 20.50 17.86
N ALA A 253 -11.52 19.47 17.01
CA ALA A 253 -10.45 18.51 16.86
C ALA A 253 -9.37 19.09 15.93
N ILE A 254 -8.23 19.47 16.51
CA ILE A 254 -7.00 19.74 15.76
C ILE A 254 -6.50 18.37 15.27
N SER A 255 -6.59 18.11 13.97
CA SER A 255 -6.08 16.89 13.35
C SER A 255 -4.56 16.97 13.20
N LEU A 256 -3.82 16.34 14.11
CA LEU A 256 -2.42 15.99 13.90
C LEU A 256 -2.31 14.60 13.26
N PRO A 257 -1.31 14.37 12.37
CA PRO A 257 -1.18 13.14 11.60
C PRO A 257 -1.01 11.92 12.50
N ALA A 258 -1.75 10.85 12.20
CA ALA A 258 -1.90 9.62 12.99
C ALA A 258 -0.61 8.79 13.23
N ALA A 259 0.53 9.21 12.67
CA ALA A 259 1.81 8.52 12.78
C ALA A 259 2.56 8.88 14.08
N GLU A 260 2.51 10.15 14.53
CA GLU A 260 3.16 10.57 15.77
C GLU A 260 2.41 10.10 17.02
N THR A 261 1.09 9.95 16.93
CA THR A 261 0.28 9.56 18.08
C THR A 261 0.47 8.10 18.46
N ARG A 262 0.81 7.17 17.56
CA ARG A 262 0.92 5.74 17.91
C ARG A 262 2.20 5.35 18.64
N SER A 263 3.35 5.94 18.29
CA SER A 263 4.60 5.69 19.04
C SER A 263 4.56 6.38 20.41
N PHE A 264 4.03 7.61 20.45
CA PHE A 264 3.78 8.33 21.71
C PHE A 264 2.73 7.65 22.59
N PHE A 265 1.63 7.12 22.02
CA PHE A 265 0.63 6.34 22.77
C PHE A 265 1.15 4.99 23.23
N LYS A 266 2.05 4.31 22.53
CA LYS A 266 2.67 3.08 23.04
C LYS A 266 3.56 3.38 24.25
N ALA A 267 4.35 4.46 24.18
CA ALA A 267 5.10 4.94 25.34
C ALA A 267 4.17 5.35 26.49
N LEU A 268 3.06 6.03 26.21
CA LEU A 268 2.09 6.50 27.20
C LEU A 268 1.23 5.36 27.80
N LEU A 269 0.85 4.35 27.01
CA LEU A 269 0.13 3.16 27.47
C LEU A 269 1.02 2.30 28.36
N PHE A 270 2.32 2.19 28.04
CA PHE A 270 3.30 1.56 28.93
C PHE A 270 3.44 2.32 30.26
N PHE A 271 3.26 3.65 30.26
CA PHE A 271 3.17 4.46 31.49
C PHE A 271 1.85 4.27 32.25
N LYS A 272 0.73 4.09 31.55
CA LYS A 272 -0.61 3.94 32.15
C LYS A 272 -0.80 2.58 32.84
N ASP A 273 -0.25 1.51 32.26
CA ASP A 273 -0.33 0.15 32.82
C ASP A 273 0.62 -0.07 34.01
N LEU A 274 1.53 0.87 34.30
CA LEU A 274 2.47 0.81 35.43
C LEU A 274 2.11 1.74 36.59
N LEU A 275 1.11 2.61 36.41
CA LEU A 275 0.63 3.60 37.39
C LEU A 275 -0.76 3.26 37.96
N CYS A 276 -1.30 2.08 37.64
CA CYS A 276 -2.48 1.48 38.27
C CYS A 276 -2.13 0.13 38.89
#